data_AF-A0A3N1GLM1-F1
#
_entry.id   AF-A0A3N1GLM1-F1
#
_cell.length_a   1.000
_cell.length_b   1.000
_cell.length_c   1.000
_cell.angle_alpha   90.00
_cell.angle_beta   90.00
_cell.angle_gamma   90.00
#
_symmetry.space_group_name_H-M   'P 1'
#
loop_
_entity.id
_entity.type
_entity.pdbx_description
1 polymer ?
#
loop_
_entity_poly.entity_id
_entity_poly.type
_entity_poly.pdbx_seq_one_letter_code
_entity_poly.pdbx_strand_id
1 'polypeptide(L)'
;MRTQRQIVDYSLQKRALLRDLHNGKIGTLEVCDASPYLKNAARFHGEPTDERCPVCRRDNLTLVHYIYGDELKQSAGQARKLAELPVLAMTLREFQVFVVEVCQTCAWNHLTEQYLLGRDALNPDEPLQGAALAASSASGRHRETGSSLRREGRQ
;
A
#
# COMPACT_ATOMS: atom_id res chain seq x y z
N MET A 1 -0.70 -24.76 6.31
CA MET A 1 0.59 -24.10 6.01
C MET A 1 0.28 -22.69 5.52
N ARG A 2 0.80 -21.65 6.18
CA ARG A 2 0.67 -20.25 5.72
C ARG A 2 1.75 -20.02 4.65
N THR A 3 1.34 -19.88 3.40
CA THR A 3 2.22 -19.66 2.24
C THR A 3 2.49 -18.16 1.99
N GLN A 4 2.54 -17.36 3.06
CA GLN A 4 2.84 -15.92 2.96
C GLN A 4 4.36 -15.73 2.89
N ARG A 5 4.85 -15.08 1.83
CA ARG A 5 6.27 -14.74 1.63
C ARG A 5 6.46 -13.24 1.46
N GLN A 6 7.71 -12.78 1.61
CA GLN A 6 8.11 -11.38 1.40
C GLN A 6 7.18 -10.40 2.13
N ILE A 7 6.92 -10.66 3.41
CA ILE A 7 6.02 -9.84 4.22
C ILE A 7 6.69 -8.51 4.51
N VAL A 8 6.01 -7.42 4.14
CA VAL A 8 6.37 -6.05 4.49
C VAL A 8 5.29 -5.53 5.44
N ASP A 9 5.69 -5.19 6.66
CA ASP A 9 4.83 -4.57 7.67
C ASP A 9 5.03 -3.06 7.69
N TYR A 10 3.93 -2.32 7.53
CA TYR A 10 3.88 -0.87 7.48
C TYR A 10 3.47 -0.25 8.82
N SER A 11 3.46 -1.00 9.91
CA SER A 11 3.12 -0.55 11.27
C SER A 11 4.03 0.58 11.76
N LEU A 12 5.33 0.56 11.42
CA LEU A 12 6.25 1.65 11.75
C LEU A 12 5.90 2.94 11.00
N GLN A 13 5.51 2.83 9.73
CA GLN A 13 5.04 3.97 8.94
C GLN A 13 3.73 4.53 9.50
N LYS A 14 2.77 3.66 9.86
CA LYS A 14 1.52 4.03 10.54
C LYS A 14 1.80 4.84 11.81
N ARG A 15 2.71 4.35 12.66
CA ARG A 15 3.10 5.02 13.92
C ARG A 15 3.72 6.39 13.68
N ALA A 16 4.58 6.53 12.67
CA ALA A 16 5.16 7.82 12.31
C ALA A 16 4.08 8.81 11.82
N LEU A 17 3.19 8.36 10.94
CA LEU A 17 2.08 9.16 10.41
C LEU A 17 1.15 9.65 11.52
N LEU A 18 0.76 8.77 12.45
CA LEU A 18 -0.10 9.12 13.58
C LEU A 18 0.59 10.09 14.55
N ARG A 19 1.90 9.98 14.74
CA ARG A 19 2.67 10.94 15.54
C ARG A 19 2.66 12.33 14.90
N ASP A 20 2.86 12.43 13.59
CA ASP A 20 2.86 13.71 12.89
C ASP A 20 1.47 14.34 12.82
N LEU A 21 0.41 13.52 12.67
CA LEU A 21 -0.98 13.95 12.82
C LEU A 21 -1.25 14.50 14.23
N HIS A 22 -0.82 13.79 15.28
CA HIS A 22 -1.06 14.21 16.67
C HIS A 22 -0.29 15.49 17.03
N ASN A 23 0.89 15.69 16.44
CA ASN A 23 1.68 16.90 16.59
C ASN A 23 1.20 18.06 15.68
N GLY A 24 0.12 17.87 14.92
CA GLY A 24 -0.47 18.90 14.05
C GLY A 24 0.36 19.26 12.83
N LYS A 25 1.33 18.43 12.44
CA LYS A 25 2.15 18.65 11.23
C LYS A 25 1.40 18.29 9.95
N ILE A 26 0.41 17.41 10.05
CA ILE A 26 -0.41 16.91 8.95
C ILE A 26 -1.86 17.12 9.35
N GLY A 27 -2.70 17.61 8.42
CA GLY A 27 -4.13 17.78 8.66
C GLY A 27 -4.89 16.46 8.68
N THR A 28 -6.01 16.41 9.41
CA THR A 28 -6.88 15.22 9.40
C THR A 28 -7.43 14.89 8.02
N LEU A 29 -7.71 15.90 7.19
CA LEU A 29 -8.23 15.71 5.82
C LEU A 29 -7.21 15.07 4.88
N GLU A 30 -5.91 15.19 5.16
CA GLU A 30 -4.85 14.57 4.35
C GLU A 30 -4.73 13.06 4.60
N VAL A 31 -5.15 12.60 5.77
CA VAL A 31 -5.08 11.18 6.17
C VAL A 31 -6.45 10.49 6.19
N CYS A 32 -7.52 11.29 6.12
CA CYS A 32 -8.91 10.85 6.09
C CYS A 32 -9.48 11.01 4.69
N ASP A 33 -8.79 10.46 3.70
CA ASP A 33 -9.04 10.64 2.28
C ASP A 33 -9.48 9.35 1.56
N ALA A 34 -9.85 8.30 2.31
CA ALA A 34 -10.28 7.04 1.74
C ALA A 34 -11.39 7.25 0.69
N SER A 35 -11.07 6.87 -0.55
CA SER A 35 -11.98 7.06 -1.69
C SER A 35 -13.30 6.30 -1.48
N PRO A 36 -14.41 6.75 -2.10
CA PRO A 36 -15.67 6.02 -2.06
C PRO A 36 -15.56 4.56 -2.51
N TYR A 37 -14.68 4.27 -3.48
CA TYR A 37 -14.40 2.91 -3.94
C TYR A 37 -13.78 2.05 -2.83
N LEU A 38 -12.79 2.57 -2.10
CA LEU A 38 -12.16 1.87 -0.98
C LEU A 38 -13.15 1.63 0.17
N LYS A 39 -14.00 2.61 0.48
CA LYS A 39 -15.06 2.44 1.48
C LYS A 39 -16.08 1.37 1.07
N ASN A 40 -16.46 1.32 -0.20
CA ASN A 40 -17.34 0.27 -0.72
C ASN A 40 -16.64 -1.10 -0.65
N ALA A 41 -15.36 -1.19 -1.00
CA ALA A 41 -14.59 -2.42 -0.86
C ALA A 41 -14.56 -2.91 0.59
N ALA A 42 -14.33 -2.01 1.56
CA ALA A 42 -14.42 -2.34 2.99
C ALA A 42 -15.81 -2.85 3.38
N ARG A 43 -16.88 -2.24 2.85
CA ARG A 43 -18.24 -2.66 3.17
C ARG A 43 -18.61 -4.05 2.63
N PHE A 44 -18.16 -4.41 1.43
CA PHE A 44 -18.60 -5.64 0.75
C PHE A 44 -17.58 -6.80 0.83
N HIS A 45 -16.30 -6.49 0.92
CA HIS A 45 -15.19 -7.45 0.90
C HIS A 45 -14.26 -7.33 2.11
N GLY A 46 -14.52 -6.39 3.01
CA GLY A 46 -13.67 -6.14 4.16
C GLY A 46 -13.91 -7.10 5.32
N GLU A 47 -12.86 -7.32 6.11
CA GLU A 47 -12.91 -8.09 7.36
C GLU A 47 -12.92 -7.11 8.55
N PRO A 48 -13.92 -7.18 9.44
CA PRO A 48 -13.97 -6.32 10.62
C PRO A 48 -12.84 -6.67 11.59
N THR A 49 -12.30 -5.66 12.28
CA THR A 49 -11.33 -5.85 13.36
C THR A 49 -11.88 -5.35 14.69
N ASP A 50 -11.18 -5.66 15.77
CA ASP A 50 -11.43 -5.09 17.10
C ASP A 50 -10.64 -3.80 17.37
N GLU A 51 -9.83 -3.36 16.40
CA GLU A 51 -9.03 -2.14 16.53
C GLU A 51 -9.87 -0.90 16.26
N ARG A 52 -9.98 -0.01 17.26
CA ARG A 52 -10.65 1.28 17.08
C ARG A 52 -9.85 2.20 16.15
N CYS A 53 -10.56 2.96 15.32
CA CYS A 53 -9.94 3.96 14.47
C CYS A 53 -9.08 4.95 15.30
N PRO A 54 -7.78 5.12 14.99
CA PRO A 54 -6.89 5.97 15.77
C PRO A 54 -7.23 7.47 15.65
N VAL A 55 -7.95 7.87 14.60
CA VAL A 55 -8.34 9.26 14.35
C VAL A 55 -9.66 9.60 15.03
N CYS A 56 -10.77 8.95 14.66
CA CYS A 56 -12.08 9.33 15.16
C CYS A 56 -12.55 8.53 16.39
N ARG A 57 -11.99 7.33 16.63
CA ARG A 57 -12.38 6.38 17.70
C ARG A 57 -13.86 5.96 17.75
N ARG A 58 -14.64 6.30 16.71
CA ARG A 58 -16.10 6.04 16.64
C ARG A 58 -16.40 4.60 16.22
N ASP A 59 -15.68 4.11 15.21
CA ASP A 59 -15.81 2.75 14.70
C ASP A 59 -14.50 1.98 14.79
N ASN A 60 -14.61 0.66 14.69
CA ASN A 60 -13.47 -0.20 14.44
C ASN A 60 -13.01 -0.13 12.98
N LEU A 61 -11.76 -0.48 12.75
CA LEU A 61 -11.16 -0.57 11.44
C LEU A 61 -11.68 -1.83 10.71
N THR A 62 -11.68 -1.75 9.39
CA THR A 62 -11.99 -2.88 8.50
C THR A 62 -10.80 -3.11 7.58
N LEU A 63 -10.35 -4.35 7.44
CA LEU A 63 -9.25 -4.72 6.57
C LEU A 63 -9.76 -5.09 5.18
N VAL A 64 -9.18 -4.51 4.14
CA VAL A 64 -9.48 -4.79 2.75
C VAL A 64 -8.27 -5.43 2.10
N HIS A 65 -8.47 -6.55 1.41
CA HIS A 65 -7.40 -7.29 0.74
C HIS A 65 -7.49 -7.03 -0.76
N TYR A 66 -6.51 -6.32 -1.31
CA TYR A 66 -6.37 -6.13 -2.75
C TYR A 66 -5.34 -7.09 -3.33
N ILE A 67 -5.67 -7.69 -4.47
CA ILE A 67 -4.81 -8.66 -5.14
C ILE A 67 -4.23 -8.10 -6.44
N TYR A 68 -2.93 -8.30 -6.67
CA TYR A 68 -2.23 -7.89 -7.89
C TYR A 68 -1.29 -9.00 -8.35
N GLY A 69 -1.11 -9.14 -9.67
CA GLY A 69 -0.25 -10.18 -10.24
C GLY A 69 -0.59 -10.43 -11.70
N ASP A 70 0.38 -10.88 -12.48
CA ASP A 70 0.25 -11.00 -13.93
C ASP A 70 -0.78 -12.05 -14.35
N GLU A 71 -0.91 -13.14 -13.57
CA GLU A 71 -1.87 -14.21 -13.86
C GLU A 71 -3.33 -13.80 -13.59
N LEU A 72 -3.57 -12.72 -12.82
CA LEU A 72 -4.92 -12.28 -12.48
C LEU A 72 -5.65 -11.64 -13.66
N LYS A 73 -4.92 -11.13 -14.66
CA LYS A 73 -5.48 -10.42 -15.83
C LYS A 73 -6.51 -9.36 -15.38
N GLN A 74 -7.80 -9.56 -15.71
CA GLN A 74 -8.91 -8.66 -15.37
C GLN A 74 -9.26 -8.62 -13.87
N SER A 75 -8.75 -9.57 -13.08
CA SER A 75 -8.96 -9.63 -11.63
C SER A 75 -7.93 -8.83 -10.83
N ALA A 76 -6.88 -8.30 -11.48
CA ALA A 76 -5.87 -7.49 -10.81
C ALA A 76 -6.47 -6.17 -10.31
N GLY A 77 -6.14 -5.78 -9.07
CA GLY A 77 -6.68 -4.58 -8.42
C GLY A 77 -8.09 -4.75 -7.84
N GLN A 78 -8.64 -5.96 -7.82
CA GLN A 78 -9.93 -6.22 -7.19
C GLN A 78 -9.76 -6.51 -5.69
N ALA A 79 -10.75 -6.08 -4.91
CA ALA A 79 -10.87 -6.49 -3.51
C ALA A 79 -11.36 -7.95 -3.41
N ARG A 80 -10.82 -8.69 -2.44
CA ARG A 80 -11.16 -10.08 -2.15
C ARG A 80 -11.39 -10.28 -0.66
N LYS A 81 -12.21 -11.27 -0.32
CA LYS A 81 -12.36 -11.69 1.08
C LYS A 81 -11.16 -12.49 1.52
N LEU A 82 -10.84 -12.44 2.82
CA LEU A 82 -9.69 -13.18 3.35
C LEU A 82 -9.82 -14.69 3.10
N ALA A 83 -11.06 -15.22 3.16
CA ALA A 83 -11.37 -16.63 2.91
C ALA A 83 -11.13 -17.07 1.45
N GLU A 84 -11.10 -16.15 0.49
CA GLU A 84 -10.89 -16.46 -0.95
C GLU A 84 -9.40 -16.58 -1.28
N LEU A 85 -8.53 -15.94 -0.51
CA LEU A 85 -7.09 -15.88 -0.80
C LEU A 85 -6.41 -17.26 -0.83
N PRO A 86 -6.70 -18.21 0.09
CA PRO A 86 -6.09 -19.55 0.04
C PRO A 86 -6.46 -20.32 -1.22
N VAL A 87 -7.70 -20.18 -1.70
CA VAL A 87 -8.17 -20.85 -2.94
C VAL A 87 -7.44 -20.29 -4.16
N LEU A 88 -7.24 -18.97 -4.20
CA LEU A 88 -6.44 -18.31 -5.24
C LEU A 88 -4.98 -18.74 -5.16
N ALA A 89 -4.41 -18.90 -3.96
CA ALA A 89 -3.04 -19.37 -3.76
C ALA A 89 -2.79 -20.80 -4.26
N MET A 90 -3.82 -21.64 -4.33
CA MET A 90 -3.72 -22.98 -4.95
C MET A 90 -3.80 -22.92 -6.48
N THR A 91 -4.43 -21.89 -7.03
CA THR A 91 -4.76 -21.79 -8.46
C THR A 91 -3.74 -20.94 -9.23
N LEU A 92 -3.12 -19.97 -8.58
CA LEU A 92 -2.17 -19.04 -9.17
C LEU A 92 -0.74 -19.39 -8.74
N ARG A 93 0.22 -19.22 -9.65
CA ARG A 93 1.66 -19.35 -9.38
C ARG A 93 2.10 -18.35 -8.34
N GLU A 94 1.74 -17.09 -8.55
CA GLU A 94 2.13 -15.98 -7.69
C GLU A 94 1.21 -14.76 -7.85
N PHE A 95 0.89 -14.12 -6.73
CA PHE A 95 0.24 -12.81 -6.66
C PHE A 95 0.56 -12.12 -5.34
N GLN A 96 0.47 -10.80 -5.34
CA GLN A 96 0.70 -9.95 -4.19
C GLN A 96 -0.63 -9.51 -3.58
N VAL A 97 -0.67 -9.49 -2.26
CA VAL A 97 -1.80 -9.04 -1.46
C VAL A 97 -1.40 -7.78 -0.71
N PHE A 98 -2.23 -6.75 -0.80
CA PHE A 98 -2.12 -5.51 -0.05
C PHE A 98 -3.28 -5.45 0.93
N VAL A 99 -2.95 -5.36 2.22
CA VAL A 99 -3.92 -5.26 3.30
C VAL A 99 -4.04 -3.80 3.71
N VAL A 100 -5.20 -3.21 3.45
CA VAL A 100 -5.48 -1.81 3.75
C VAL A 100 -6.50 -1.75 4.87
N GLU A 101 -6.17 -1.08 5.97
CA GLU A 101 -7.17 -0.76 6.99
C GLU A 101 -7.97 0.47 6.56
N VAL A 102 -9.27 0.46 6.86
CA VAL A 102 -10.19 1.54 6.49
C VAL A 102 -11.15 1.82 7.64
N CYS A 103 -11.37 3.09 7.96
CA CYS A 103 -12.46 3.52 8.84
C CYS A 103 -13.68 3.95 8.01
N GLN A 104 -14.82 3.31 8.22
CA GLN A 104 -16.04 3.61 7.48
C GLN A 104 -16.66 4.98 7.84
N THR A 105 -16.41 5.48 9.05
CA THR A 105 -16.90 6.80 9.51
C THR A 105 -16.04 7.95 8.98
N CYS A 106 -14.77 8.02 9.39
CA CYS A 106 -13.96 9.21 9.09
C CYS A 106 -13.13 9.11 7.80
N ALA A 107 -13.22 8.00 7.04
CA ALA A 107 -12.42 7.79 5.83
C ALA A 107 -10.91 7.74 6.07
N TRP A 108 -10.45 7.39 7.28
CA TRP A 108 -9.05 6.99 7.50
C TRP A 108 -8.73 5.73 6.68
N ASN A 109 -7.56 5.68 6.06
CA ASN A 109 -6.99 4.44 5.57
C ASN A 109 -5.46 4.41 5.70
N HIS A 110 -4.92 3.20 5.82
CA HIS A 110 -3.47 2.98 5.83
C HIS A 110 -3.14 1.59 5.28
N LEU A 111 -2.06 1.44 4.52
CA LEU A 111 -1.56 0.12 4.12
C LEU A 111 -0.91 -0.51 5.35
N THR A 112 -1.39 -1.67 5.82
CA THR A 112 -0.86 -2.32 7.03
C THR A 112 0.19 -3.36 6.69
N GLU A 113 -0.10 -4.20 5.69
CA GLU A 113 0.76 -5.30 5.30
C GLU A 113 0.74 -5.49 3.80
N GLN A 114 1.87 -5.94 3.26
CA GLN A 114 1.97 -6.46 1.90
C GLN A 114 2.67 -7.81 1.97
N TYR A 115 2.14 -8.80 1.28
CA TYR A 115 2.76 -10.11 1.22
C TYR A 115 2.42 -10.82 -0.08
N LEU A 116 3.20 -11.84 -0.40
CA LEU A 116 3.09 -12.61 -1.62
C LEU A 116 2.50 -13.99 -1.30
N LEU A 117 1.53 -14.40 -2.12
CA LEU A 117 0.86 -15.71 -2.08
C LEU A 117 0.97 -16.40 -3.44
N GLY A 118 0.81 -17.72 -3.45
CA GLY A 118 0.77 -18.51 -4.67
C GLY A 118 1.31 -19.93 -4.46
N ARG A 119 1.25 -20.76 -5.51
CA ARG A 119 1.82 -22.10 -5.49
C ARG A 119 3.34 -22.09 -5.36
N ASP A 120 3.99 -21.11 -5.98
CA ASP A 120 5.46 -21.02 -5.97
C ASP A 120 5.97 -20.62 -4.59
N ALA A 121 5.07 -20.16 -3.69
CA ALA A 121 5.37 -19.99 -2.27
C ALA A 121 5.61 -21.29 -1.50
N LEU A 122 5.43 -22.45 -2.14
CA LEU A 122 5.82 -23.75 -1.60
C LEU A 122 7.28 -24.11 -1.93
N ASN A 123 7.97 -23.37 -2.83
CA ASN A 123 9.36 -23.57 -3.20
C ASN A 123 10.22 -22.33 -2.84
N PRO A 124 10.92 -22.32 -1.70
CA PRO A 124 11.64 -21.14 -1.21
C PRO A 124 12.97 -20.81 -1.92
N ASP A 125 13.39 -21.55 -2.94
CA ASP A 125 14.75 -21.48 -3.51
C ASP A 125 14.93 -20.63 -4.79
N GLU A 126 13.93 -19.86 -5.24
CA GLU A 126 14.07 -19.00 -6.42
C GLU A 126 14.09 -17.49 -6.06
N PRO A 127 15.17 -16.74 -6.37
CA PRO A 127 15.22 -15.30 -6.16
C PRO A 127 14.36 -14.56 -7.18
N LEU A 128 13.32 -13.88 -6.69
CA LEU A 128 12.41 -13.04 -7.49
C LEU A 128 13.06 -11.72 -7.92
N GLN A 129 13.61 -11.69 -9.14
CA GLN A 129 13.82 -10.47 -9.92
C GLN A 129 12.45 -9.95 -10.41
N GLY A 130 11.85 -8.96 -9.73
CA GLY A 130 10.57 -8.40 -10.17
C GLY A 130 10.16 -7.02 -9.65
N ALA A 131 10.99 -6.34 -8.84
CA ALA A 131 10.66 -5.03 -8.27
C ALA A 131 11.10 -3.85 -9.16
N ALA A 132 10.65 -3.80 -10.42
CA ALA A 132 11.06 -2.73 -11.33
C ALA A 132 9.95 -2.17 -12.23
N LEU A 133 8.71 -1.99 -11.75
CA LEU A 133 7.69 -1.22 -12.48
C LEU A 133 6.76 -0.44 -11.53
N ALA A 134 7.32 0.41 -10.67
CA ALA A 134 6.54 1.47 -9.99
C ALA A 134 7.43 2.63 -9.51
N ALA A 135 8.24 3.21 -10.40
CA ALA A 135 8.94 4.47 -10.12
C ALA A 135 9.32 5.21 -11.41
N SER A 136 8.33 5.55 -12.24
CA SER A 136 8.56 6.33 -13.46
C SER A 136 7.49 7.38 -13.69
N SER A 137 7.30 8.32 -12.75
CA SER A 137 6.64 9.61 -13.03
C SER A 137 6.62 10.57 -11.84
N ALA A 138 7.79 11.05 -11.39
CA ALA A 138 7.92 12.39 -10.79
C ALA A 138 9.40 12.71 -10.51
N SER A 139 10.09 13.37 -11.45
CA SER A 139 11.23 14.26 -11.18
C SER A 139 11.71 14.95 -12.47
N GLY A 140 10.98 15.98 -12.88
CA GLY A 140 11.49 17.01 -13.79
C GLY A 140 12.39 17.95 -13.00
N ARG A 141 13.63 18.08 -13.45
CA ARG A 141 14.79 18.60 -12.71
C ARG A 141 14.82 20.13 -12.66
N HIS A 142 14.94 20.70 -11.47
CA HIS A 142 15.66 21.97 -11.26
C HIS A 142 17.16 21.69 -11.41
N ARG A 143 17.85 22.43 -12.29
CA ARG A 143 19.32 22.43 -12.36
C ARG A 143 19.82 23.87 -12.30
N GLU A 144 20.15 24.30 -11.09
CA GLU A 144 21.10 25.38 -10.88
C GLU A 144 22.52 24.82 -11.05
N THR A 145 23.33 25.45 -11.89
CA THR A 145 24.78 25.34 -11.84
C THR A 145 25.35 26.74 -11.93
N GLY A 146 25.83 27.22 -10.80
CA GLY A 146 26.63 28.43 -10.72
C GLY A 146 28.10 28.18 -11.02
N SER A 147 28.76 29.29 -11.34
CA SER A 147 30.17 29.62 -11.09
C SER A 147 31.16 29.55 -12.25
N SER A 148 31.58 30.75 -12.64
CA SER A 148 32.96 31.24 -12.68
C SER A 148 33.77 31.26 -13.98
N LEU A 149 34.08 32.51 -14.36
CA LEU A 149 35.42 33.07 -14.55
C LEU A 149 36.09 33.00 -15.94
N ARG A 150 36.27 34.21 -16.50
CA ARG A 150 37.46 34.86 -17.13
C ARG A 150 37.07 35.53 -18.46
N ARG A 151 37.12 36.86 -18.59
CA ARG A 151 38.24 37.83 -18.75
C ARG A 151 38.53 38.10 -20.25
N GLU A 152 38.84 39.38 -20.55
CA GLU A 152 39.27 39.98 -21.84
C GLU A 152 38.11 40.38 -22.77
N GLY A 153 38.01 41.57 -23.38
CA GLY A 153 38.86 42.77 -23.49
C GLY A 153 38.42 43.56 -24.75
N ARG A 154 38.64 44.90 -24.77
CA ARG A 154 38.40 45.84 -25.91
C ARG A 154 36.91 46.08 -26.27
N GLN A 155 36.46 47.29 -26.62
CA GLN A 155 37.09 48.52 -27.08
C GLN A 155 36.11 49.66 -26.77
#